data_AF-A0A1X6NI96-F1
#
_entry.id   AF-A0A1X6NI96-F1
#
_cell.length_a   1.000
_cell.length_b   1.000
_cell.length_c   1.000
_cell.angle_alpha   90.00
_cell.angle_beta   90.00
_cell.angle_gamma   90.00
#
_symmetry.space_group_name_H-M   'P 1'
#
loop_
_entity.id
_entity.type
_entity.pdbx_description
1 polymer ?
#
loop_
_entity_poly.entity_id
_entity_poly.type
_entity_poly.pdbx_seq_one_letter_code
_entity_poly.pdbx_strand_id
1 'polypeptide(L)'
;GDPFDPSAQPVPVATVDAHLPVGAVLCVVHGVGASTATLSRNVAALQAAHATVMARVLPDVEFRTQLLVVHWRRALLGLRVHARLQALIPTAGGWDNGLRQFVSDKVADLHFYAQPTYRAVILREVAEQLNAQWGVFKARHPDFCGPVALYGHSLGSVISYELLAAQARLAEADGLAAAAAAATG
;
A
#
# COMPACT_ATOMS: atom_id res chain seq x y z
N GLY A 1 -17.93 13.66 -6.56
CA GLY A 1 -18.30 12.36 -7.14
C GLY A 1 -17.81 11.28 -6.21
N ASP A 2 -18.57 10.19 -6.11
CA ASP A 2 -18.18 8.99 -5.37
C ASP A 2 -16.93 8.37 -6.04
N PRO A 3 -15.76 8.35 -5.37
CA PRO A 3 -14.53 7.79 -5.94
C PRO A 3 -14.52 6.25 -5.96
N PHE A 4 -15.62 5.60 -5.55
CA PHE A 4 -15.87 4.16 -5.65
C PHE A 4 -16.88 3.81 -6.72
N ASP A 5 -17.23 4.75 -7.61
CA ASP A 5 -17.88 4.41 -8.86
C ASP A 5 -17.02 3.33 -9.57
N PRO A 6 -17.52 2.11 -9.76
CA PRO A 6 -16.79 1.05 -10.47
C PRO A 6 -16.51 1.41 -11.95
N SER A 7 -17.06 2.53 -12.45
CA SER A 7 -16.71 3.14 -13.73
C SER A 7 -15.53 4.14 -13.68
N ALA A 8 -15.02 4.49 -12.48
CA ALA A 8 -13.91 5.41 -12.32
C ALA A 8 -12.60 4.77 -12.83
N GLN A 9 -11.93 5.47 -13.76
CA GLN A 9 -10.75 4.93 -14.42
C GLN A 9 -9.60 4.66 -13.42
N PRO A 10 -8.88 3.53 -13.58
CA PRO A 10 -7.69 3.25 -12.78
C PRO A 10 -6.71 4.42 -12.84
N VAL A 11 -6.04 4.71 -11.72
CA VAL A 11 -5.01 5.75 -11.64
C VAL A 11 -4.02 5.54 -12.79
N PRO A 12 -3.87 6.50 -13.72
CA PRO A 12 -3.03 6.31 -14.88
C PRO A 12 -1.59 6.13 -14.44
N VAL A 13 -1.06 4.93 -14.68
CA VAL A 13 0.36 4.64 -14.54
C VAL A 13 1.06 5.39 -15.67
N ALA A 14 2.02 6.26 -15.35
CA ALA A 14 2.79 6.98 -16.36
C ALA A 14 3.30 6.00 -17.44
N THR A 15 3.07 6.36 -18.70
CA THR A 15 3.38 5.58 -19.90
C THR A 15 4.90 5.41 -20.06
N VAL A 16 5.43 4.38 -19.41
CA VAL A 16 6.60 3.65 -19.93
C VAL A 16 6.11 2.88 -21.16
N ASP A 17 6.93 2.78 -22.20
CA ASP A 17 6.61 1.97 -23.39
C ASP A 17 6.06 0.60 -22.94
N ALA A 18 4.80 0.33 -23.29
CA ALA A 18 4.09 -0.87 -22.88
C ALA A 18 4.75 -2.14 -23.44
N HIS A 19 5.54 -1.99 -24.51
CA HIS A 19 6.25 -3.06 -25.19
C HIS A 19 7.57 -3.44 -24.51
N LEU A 20 8.11 -2.61 -23.62
CA LEU A 20 9.30 -2.98 -22.85
C LEU A 20 8.94 -4.04 -21.79
N PRO A 21 9.76 -5.11 -21.66
CA PRO A 21 9.59 -6.09 -20.61
C PRO A 21 9.75 -5.41 -19.25
N VAL A 22 8.92 -5.82 -18.28
CA VAL A 22 9.01 -5.30 -16.92
C VAL A 22 10.28 -5.84 -16.26
N GLY A 23 11.19 -4.95 -15.89
CA GLY A 23 12.47 -5.28 -15.26
C GLY A 23 12.36 -5.46 -13.75
N ALA A 24 11.45 -4.72 -13.09
CA ALA A 24 11.20 -4.85 -11.66
C ALA A 24 9.77 -4.47 -11.28
N VAL A 25 9.34 -4.97 -10.13
CA VAL A 25 8.06 -4.59 -9.50
C VAL A 25 8.33 -3.89 -8.18
N LEU A 26 7.69 -2.75 -7.98
CA LEU A 26 7.73 -2.00 -6.73
C LEU A 26 6.33 -1.92 -6.11
N CYS A 27 6.14 -2.66 -5.03
CA CYS A 27 4.94 -2.65 -4.20
C CYS A 27 4.98 -1.44 -3.27
N VAL A 28 4.00 -0.53 -3.37
CA VAL A 28 3.98 0.75 -2.65
C VAL A 28 2.89 0.73 -1.57
N VAL A 29 3.30 0.90 -0.32
CA VAL A 29 2.41 1.05 0.85
C VAL A 29 2.51 2.50 1.35
N HIS A 30 1.43 3.26 1.18
CA HIS A 30 1.43 4.69 1.54
C HIS A 30 1.40 4.93 3.06
N GLY A 31 1.73 6.16 3.47
CA GLY A 31 1.65 6.60 4.87
C GLY A 31 0.26 7.12 5.28
N VAL A 32 0.19 7.77 6.44
CA VAL A 32 -1.05 8.37 6.97
C VAL A 32 -1.67 9.42 6.04
N GLY A 33 -2.97 9.64 6.13
CA GLY A 33 -3.67 10.76 5.49
C GLY A 33 -3.79 10.68 3.96
N ALA A 34 -3.62 9.50 3.38
CA ALA A 34 -3.73 9.35 1.92
C ALA A 34 -5.20 9.23 1.50
N SER A 35 -5.77 10.34 1.03
CA SER A 35 -6.97 10.29 0.18
C SER A 35 -6.61 9.72 -1.19
N THR A 36 -7.60 9.25 -1.95
CA THR A 36 -7.38 8.73 -3.33
C THR A 36 -6.66 9.75 -4.22
N ALA A 37 -7.05 11.03 -4.13
CA ALA A 37 -6.42 12.10 -4.91
C ALA A 37 -4.97 12.35 -4.48
N THR A 38 -4.69 12.36 -3.18
CA THR A 38 -3.32 12.53 -2.66
C THR A 38 -2.45 11.33 -3.01
N LEU A 39 -2.98 10.11 -2.91
CA LEU A 39 -2.26 8.91 -3.29
C LEU A 39 -1.89 8.94 -4.78
N SER A 40 -2.86 9.27 -5.66
CA SER A 40 -2.62 9.36 -7.10
C SER A 40 -1.54 10.37 -7.44
N ARG A 41 -1.58 11.57 -6.83
CA ARG A 41 -0.52 12.59 -7.02
C ARG A 41 0.84 12.11 -6.52
N ASN A 42 0.89 11.45 -5.36
CA ASN A 42 2.15 10.96 -4.80
C ASN A 42 2.75 9.83 -5.65
N VAL A 43 1.92 8.94 -6.19
CA VAL A 43 2.36 7.88 -7.11
C VAL A 43 2.90 8.48 -8.40
N ALA A 44 2.21 9.46 -8.98
CA ALA A 44 2.69 10.16 -10.17
C ALA A 44 4.03 10.88 -9.91
N ALA A 45 4.17 11.53 -8.74
CA ALA A 45 5.42 12.17 -8.34
C ALA A 45 6.55 11.14 -8.14
N LEU A 46 6.26 9.99 -7.56
CA LEU A 46 7.22 8.88 -7.40
C LEU A 46 7.68 8.35 -8.76
N GLN A 47 6.76 8.15 -9.71
CA GLN A 47 7.09 7.76 -11.08
C GLN A 47 7.96 8.82 -11.77
N ALA A 48 7.56 10.08 -11.61
CA ALA A 48 8.30 11.30 -11.91
C ALA A 48 9.80 11.22 -11.55
N ALA A 49 10.02 11.09 -10.25
CA ALA A 49 11.33 11.04 -9.65
C ALA A 49 12.12 9.79 -10.08
N HIS A 50 11.47 8.63 -10.11
CA HIS A 50 12.09 7.38 -10.56
C HIS A 50 12.62 7.50 -12.00
N ALA A 51 11.80 7.98 -12.92
CA ALA A 51 12.20 8.19 -14.32
C ALA A 51 13.40 9.16 -14.42
N THR A 52 13.37 10.24 -13.63
CA THR A 52 14.46 11.24 -13.60
C THR A 52 15.77 10.63 -13.09
N VAL A 53 15.71 9.80 -12.05
CA VAL A 53 16.89 9.12 -11.51
C VAL A 53 17.44 8.10 -12.50
N MET A 54 16.58 7.29 -13.13
CA MET A 54 17.01 6.32 -14.13
C MET A 54 17.68 6.96 -15.33
N ALA A 55 17.09 8.01 -15.90
CA ALA A 55 17.69 8.74 -17.01
C ALA A 55 19.04 9.38 -16.68
N ARG A 56 19.32 9.69 -15.40
CA ARG A 56 20.58 10.31 -14.98
C ARG A 56 21.65 9.31 -14.57
N VAL A 57 21.27 8.25 -13.88
CA VAL A 57 22.21 7.30 -13.27
C VAL A 57 22.48 6.12 -14.21
N LEU A 58 21.49 5.72 -15.01
CA LEU A 58 21.54 4.56 -15.89
C LEU A 58 20.94 4.91 -17.28
N PRO A 59 21.50 5.89 -18.02
CA PRO A 59 20.92 6.38 -19.27
C PRO A 59 20.85 5.31 -20.38
N ASP A 60 21.77 4.34 -20.35
CA ASP A 60 21.88 3.29 -21.37
C ASP A 60 21.14 2.00 -20.99
N VAL A 61 20.42 1.99 -19.86
CA VAL A 61 19.68 0.83 -19.39
C VAL A 61 18.19 1.04 -19.65
N GLU A 62 17.65 0.29 -20.60
CA GLU A 62 16.21 0.18 -20.78
C GLU A 62 15.60 -0.64 -19.64
N PHE A 63 15.04 0.06 -18.66
CA PHE A 63 14.52 -0.54 -17.44
C PHE A 63 13.12 -0.02 -17.11
N ARG A 64 12.14 -0.93 -17.09
CA ARG A 64 10.75 -0.63 -16.71
C ARG A 64 10.44 -1.14 -15.31
N THR A 65 10.08 -0.23 -14.40
CA THR A 65 9.55 -0.57 -13.07
C THR A 65 8.02 -0.50 -13.09
N GLN A 66 7.35 -1.60 -12.73
CA GLN A 66 5.90 -1.62 -12.52
C GLN A 66 5.57 -1.30 -11.06
N LEU A 67 4.71 -0.31 -10.83
CA LEU A 67 4.21 -0.01 -9.49
C LEU A 67 2.93 -0.79 -9.19
N LEU A 68 2.86 -1.38 -8.00
CA LEU A 68 1.65 -1.98 -7.42
C LEU A 68 1.32 -1.20 -6.14
N VAL A 69 0.26 -0.39 -6.14
CA VAL A 69 -0.01 0.59 -5.08
C VAL A 69 -1.16 0.11 -4.20
N VAL A 70 -0.91 0.01 -2.89
CA VAL A 70 -1.90 -0.37 -1.88
C VAL A 70 -2.58 0.87 -1.30
N HIS A 71 -3.91 0.89 -1.22
CA HIS A 71 -4.70 1.92 -0.52
C HIS A 71 -5.36 1.36 0.74
N TRP A 72 -4.57 1.17 1.79
CA TRP A 72 -5.00 0.44 3.00
C TRP A 72 -6.03 1.20 3.85
N ARG A 73 -6.13 2.53 3.70
CA ARG A 73 -7.15 3.33 4.40
C ARG A 73 -8.58 2.93 4.00
N ARG A 74 -8.76 2.23 2.87
CA ARG A 74 -10.05 1.65 2.46
C ARG A 74 -10.62 0.69 3.50
N ALA A 75 -9.79 -0.08 4.20
CA ALA A 75 -10.25 -0.96 5.28
C ALA A 75 -10.97 -0.19 6.40
N LEU A 76 -10.48 1.02 6.74
CA LEU A 76 -11.08 1.84 7.79
C LEU A 76 -12.40 2.48 7.37
N LEU A 77 -12.56 2.77 6.07
CA LEU A 77 -13.83 3.26 5.52
C LEU A 77 -14.92 2.19 5.61
N GLY A 78 -14.59 0.93 5.31
CA GLY A 78 -15.52 -0.19 5.41
C GLY A 78 -16.08 -0.43 6.81
N LEU A 79 -15.34 -0.05 7.85
CA LEU A 79 -15.75 -0.22 9.24
C LEU A 79 -16.70 0.90 9.75
N ARG A 80 -17.06 1.89 8.91
CA ARG A 80 -17.80 3.11 9.30
C ARG A 80 -17.14 3.92 10.42
N VAL A 81 -15.88 3.62 10.70
CA VAL A 81 -15.12 4.16 11.83
C VAL A 81 -14.74 5.62 11.58
N HIS A 82 -14.48 5.97 10.31
CA HIS A 82 -14.22 7.35 9.91
C HIS A 82 -15.36 8.29 10.29
N ALA A 83 -16.62 7.86 10.14
CA ALA A 83 -17.80 8.65 10.52
C ALA A 83 -17.90 8.84 12.05
N ARG A 84 -17.54 7.82 12.84
CA ARG A 84 -17.53 7.93 14.31
C ARG A 84 -16.44 8.84 14.82
N LEU A 85 -15.23 8.80 14.25
CA LEU A 85 -14.19 9.76 14.62
C LEU A 85 -14.50 11.18 14.19
N GLN A 86 -15.03 11.38 12.97
CA GLN A 86 -15.45 12.71 12.53
C GLN A 86 -16.51 13.32 13.46
N ALA A 87 -17.41 12.50 14.00
CA ALA A 87 -18.41 12.95 14.98
C ALA A 87 -17.81 13.35 16.35
N LEU A 88 -16.60 12.86 16.67
CA LEU A 88 -15.89 13.21 17.91
C LEU A 88 -14.98 14.44 17.75
N ILE A 89 -14.76 14.91 16.53
CA ILE A 89 -13.95 16.12 16.27
C ILE A 89 -14.88 17.34 16.45
N PRO A 90 -14.63 18.22 17.44
CA PRO A 90 -15.49 19.36 17.71
C PRO A 90 -15.65 20.25 16.46
N THR A 91 -16.90 20.54 16.09
CA THR A 91 -17.25 21.44 14.97
C THR A 91 -17.37 22.90 15.40
N ALA A 92 -17.37 23.18 16.70
CA ALA A 92 -17.51 24.52 17.25
C ALA A 92 -16.26 24.96 18.03
N GLY A 93 -15.77 26.16 17.71
CA GLY A 93 -14.74 26.88 18.47
C GLY A 93 -13.37 26.92 17.79
N GLY A 94 -13.13 27.89 16.89
CA GLY A 94 -11.80 28.43 16.60
C GLY A 94 -10.74 27.53 15.92
N TRP A 95 -11.00 26.26 15.64
CA TRP A 95 -10.06 25.42 14.90
C TRP A 95 -10.08 25.85 13.43
N ASP A 96 -8.93 26.19 12.87
CA ASP A 96 -8.83 26.43 11.44
C ASP A 96 -9.13 25.13 10.66
N ASN A 97 -9.58 25.26 9.42
CA ASN A 97 -9.92 24.11 8.58
C ASN A 97 -8.71 23.18 8.39
N GLY A 98 -7.48 23.70 8.50
CA GLY A 98 -6.22 22.96 8.35
C GLY A 98 -5.94 21.98 9.49
N LEU A 99 -6.06 22.41 10.74
CA LEU A 99 -5.83 21.56 11.91
C LEU A 99 -6.90 20.48 12.03
N ARG A 100 -8.14 20.81 11.65
CA ARG A 100 -9.25 19.84 11.57
C ARG A 100 -8.98 18.75 10.53
N GLN A 101 -8.51 19.14 9.34
CA GLN A 101 -8.11 18.19 8.30
C GLN A 101 -6.95 17.32 8.77
N PHE A 102 -5.95 17.90 9.43
CA PHE A 102 -4.79 17.19 9.97
C PHE A 102 -5.19 16.13 11.01
N VAL A 103 -6.03 16.48 11.99
CA VAL A 103 -6.49 15.52 13.01
C VAL A 103 -7.36 14.42 12.39
N SER A 104 -8.27 14.78 11.49
CA SER A 104 -9.13 13.82 10.78
C SER A 104 -8.34 12.84 9.91
N ASP A 105 -7.23 13.29 9.34
CA ASP A 105 -6.47 12.51 8.37
C ASP A 105 -5.25 11.81 8.95
N LYS A 106 -4.58 12.34 9.96
CA LYS A 106 -3.29 11.83 10.44
C LYS A 106 -3.40 11.16 11.80
N VAL A 107 -4.12 11.78 12.73
CA VAL A 107 -4.28 11.25 14.10
C VAL A 107 -5.18 10.01 14.09
N ALA A 108 -6.25 10.02 13.31
CA ALA A 108 -7.13 8.86 13.14
C ALA A 108 -6.36 7.61 12.69
N ASP A 109 -5.53 7.74 11.66
CA ASP A 109 -4.77 6.63 11.09
C ASP A 109 -3.78 6.02 12.08
N LEU A 110 -3.06 6.87 12.83
CA LEU A 110 -2.14 6.41 13.87
C LEU A 110 -2.90 5.76 15.03
N HIS A 111 -4.01 6.37 15.47
CA HIS A 111 -4.82 5.86 16.56
C HIS A 111 -5.38 4.47 16.27
N PHE A 112 -5.89 4.25 15.04
CA PHE A 112 -6.35 2.93 14.66
C PHE A 112 -5.21 1.93 14.56
N TYR A 113 -4.09 2.31 13.95
CA TYR A 113 -2.98 1.40 13.85
C TYR A 113 -2.40 0.99 15.22
N ALA A 114 -2.45 1.88 16.21
CA ALA A 114 -2.03 1.56 17.57
C ALA A 114 -2.90 0.46 18.21
N GLN A 115 -4.18 0.37 17.83
CA GLN A 115 -5.12 -0.61 18.38
C GLN A 115 -4.97 -1.98 17.70
N PRO A 116 -4.71 -3.07 18.44
CA PRO A 116 -4.45 -4.39 17.87
C PRO A 116 -5.53 -4.89 16.90
N THR A 117 -6.81 -4.65 17.22
CA THR A 117 -7.94 -5.08 16.38
C THR A 117 -7.92 -4.43 15.01
N TYR A 118 -7.73 -3.11 14.94
CA TYR A 118 -7.70 -2.38 13.67
C TYR A 118 -6.38 -2.61 12.94
N ARG A 119 -5.26 -2.76 13.65
CA ARG A 119 -3.97 -3.13 13.08
C ARG A 119 -4.06 -4.45 12.31
N ALA A 120 -4.66 -5.49 12.89
CA ALA A 120 -4.85 -6.77 12.22
C ALA A 120 -5.69 -6.64 10.93
N VAL A 121 -6.75 -5.83 10.97
CA VAL A 121 -7.58 -5.56 9.78
C VAL A 121 -6.78 -4.81 8.69
N ILE A 122 -6.00 -3.78 9.07
CA ILE A 122 -5.15 -3.03 8.13
C ILE A 122 -4.10 -3.95 7.50
N LEU A 123 -3.41 -4.78 8.29
CA LEU A 123 -2.40 -5.71 7.79
C LEU A 123 -3.01 -6.72 6.82
N ARG A 124 -4.19 -7.27 7.15
CA ARG A 124 -4.91 -8.18 6.27
C ARG A 124 -5.29 -7.53 4.95
N GLU A 125 -5.87 -6.33 5.00
CA GLU A 125 -6.23 -5.57 3.79
C GLU A 125 -5.00 -5.33 2.90
N VAL A 126 -3.88 -4.93 3.49
CA VAL A 126 -2.63 -4.71 2.74
C VAL A 126 -2.16 -5.99 2.06
N ALA A 127 -2.17 -7.13 2.78
CA ALA A 127 -1.80 -8.42 2.22
C ALA A 127 -2.72 -8.83 1.05
N GLU A 128 -4.03 -8.71 1.24
CA GLU A 128 -5.03 -9.05 0.23
C GLU A 128 -4.90 -8.18 -1.02
N GLN A 129 -4.73 -6.85 -0.86
CA GLN A 129 -4.52 -5.95 -1.99
C GLN A 129 -3.21 -6.24 -2.73
N LEU A 130 -2.10 -6.49 -2.02
CA LEU A 130 -0.82 -6.84 -2.63
C LEU A 130 -0.94 -8.13 -3.44
N ASN A 131 -1.53 -9.18 -2.86
CA ASN A 131 -1.71 -10.47 -3.54
C ASN A 131 -2.63 -10.36 -4.76
N ALA A 132 -3.73 -9.60 -4.66
CA ALA A 132 -4.63 -9.37 -5.78
C ALA A 132 -3.94 -8.63 -6.93
N GLN A 133 -3.22 -7.55 -6.63
CA GLN A 133 -2.47 -6.80 -7.65
C GLN A 133 -1.34 -7.62 -8.25
N TRP A 134 -0.63 -8.40 -7.44
CA TRP A 134 0.39 -9.33 -7.90
C TRP A 134 -0.19 -10.40 -8.84
N GLY A 135 -1.34 -10.99 -8.51
CA GLY A 135 -2.02 -11.95 -9.38
C GLY A 135 -2.40 -11.36 -10.73
N VAL A 136 -2.98 -10.14 -10.74
CA VAL A 136 -3.28 -9.40 -11.97
C VAL A 136 -2.03 -9.10 -12.78
N PHE A 137 -0.93 -8.72 -12.12
CA PHE A 137 0.35 -8.47 -12.76
C PHE A 137 0.92 -9.75 -13.38
N LYS A 138 1.00 -10.85 -12.64
CA LYS A 138 1.53 -12.14 -13.13
C LYS A 138 0.68 -12.73 -14.26
N ALA A 139 -0.63 -12.52 -14.25
CA ALA A 139 -1.50 -12.93 -15.37
C ALA A 139 -1.14 -12.19 -16.68
N ARG A 140 -0.70 -10.93 -16.59
CA ARG A 140 -0.25 -10.14 -17.75
C ARG A 140 1.21 -10.38 -18.11
N HIS A 141 2.03 -10.79 -17.15
CA HIS A 141 3.46 -11.01 -17.29
C HIS A 141 3.86 -12.40 -16.73
N PRO A 142 3.42 -13.50 -17.39
CA PRO A 142 3.61 -14.86 -16.88
C PRO A 142 5.09 -15.24 -16.76
N ASP A 143 5.95 -14.71 -17.63
CA ASP A 143 7.39 -15.00 -17.65
C ASP A 143 8.21 -14.06 -16.76
N PHE A 144 7.58 -13.11 -16.06
CA PHE A 144 8.31 -12.21 -15.17
C PHE A 144 9.01 -13.00 -14.05
N CYS A 145 10.34 -12.86 -14.01
CA CYS A 145 11.25 -13.40 -13.01
C CYS A 145 12.18 -12.33 -12.42
N GLY A 146 11.82 -11.05 -12.58
CA GLY A 146 12.61 -9.92 -12.07
C GLY A 146 12.42 -9.67 -10.57
N PRO A 147 13.21 -8.75 -9.99
CA PRO A 147 13.11 -8.38 -8.58
C PRO A 147 11.76 -7.75 -8.24
N VAL A 148 11.28 -8.07 -7.03
CA VAL A 148 10.11 -7.46 -6.40
C VAL A 148 10.56 -6.77 -5.12
N ALA A 149 10.26 -5.49 -4.99
CA ALA A 149 10.62 -4.70 -3.81
C ALA A 149 9.37 -4.13 -3.13
N LEU A 150 9.40 -4.03 -1.80
CA LEU A 150 8.35 -3.41 -1.00
C LEU A 150 8.83 -2.04 -0.51
N TYR A 151 8.10 -0.99 -0.85
CA TYR A 151 8.35 0.39 -0.44
C TYR A 151 7.23 0.86 0.48
N GLY A 152 7.56 1.10 1.74
CA GLY A 152 6.67 1.72 2.70
C GLY A 152 7.11 3.14 3.02
N HIS A 153 6.17 4.09 3.02
CA HIS A 153 6.43 5.48 3.42
C HIS A 153 5.75 5.82 4.76
N SER A 154 6.48 6.40 5.73
CA SER A 154 5.96 6.80 7.04
C SER A 154 5.28 5.60 7.74
N LEU A 155 4.00 5.69 8.13
CA LEU A 155 3.26 4.55 8.70
C LEU A 155 3.26 3.32 7.77
N GLY A 156 3.31 3.53 6.45
CA GLY A 156 3.46 2.46 5.48
C GLY A 156 4.74 1.64 5.67
N SER A 157 5.82 2.22 6.18
CA SER A 157 7.06 1.49 6.51
C SER A 157 6.85 0.53 7.68
N VAL A 158 6.11 0.95 8.70
CA VAL A 158 5.77 0.11 9.86
C VAL A 158 4.84 -1.03 9.45
N ILE A 159 3.80 -0.71 8.67
CA ILE A 159 2.89 -1.69 8.08
C ILE A 159 3.67 -2.75 7.29
N SER A 160 4.57 -2.31 6.38
CA SER A 160 5.40 -3.19 5.58
C SER A 160 6.31 -4.08 6.44
N TYR A 161 6.95 -3.51 7.46
CA TYR A 161 7.78 -4.28 8.39
C TYR A 161 6.98 -5.35 9.14
N GLU A 162 5.83 -4.98 9.71
CA GLU A 162 5.00 -5.93 10.43
C GLU A 162 4.43 -7.04 9.53
N LEU A 163 4.08 -6.71 8.28
CA LEU A 163 3.64 -7.69 7.30
C LEU A 163 4.71 -8.74 7.03
N LEU A 164 5.96 -8.31 6.79
CA LEU A 164 7.10 -9.21 6.56
C LEU A 164 7.45 -10.02 7.81
N ALA A 165 7.45 -9.38 8.98
CA ALA A 165 7.73 -10.05 10.24
C ALA A 165 6.66 -11.10 10.58
N ALA A 166 5.38 -10.83 10.24
CA ALA A 166 4.31 -11.80 10.40
C ALA A 166 4.51 -13.01 9.49
N GLN A 167 4.91 -12.82 8.23
CA GLN A 167 5.20 -13.91 7.31
C GLN A 167 6.35 -14.81 7.81
N ALA A 168 7.42 -14.23 8.33
CA ALA A 168 8.54 -14.99 8.89
C ALA A 168 8.10 -15.90 10.04
N ARG A 169 7.30 -15.37 10.98
CA ARG A 169 6.77 -16.15 12.11
C ARG A 169 5.84 -17.28 11.67
N LEU A 170 5.01 -17.05 10.65
CA LEU A 170 4.13 -18.08 10.10
C LEU A 170 4.95 -19.21 9.46
N ALA A 171 5.97 -18.87 8.67
CA ALA A 171 6.85 -19.86 8.05
C ALA A 171 7.62 -20.70 9.09
N GLU A 172 8.09 -20.06 10.17
CA GLU A 172 8.72 -20.75 11.30
C GLU A 172 7.74 -21.73 11.99
N ALA A 173 6.51 -21.28 12.25
CA ALA A 173 5.48 -22.10 12.88
C ALA A 173 5.08 -23.30 12.01
N ASP A 174 4.94 -23.10 10.70
CA ASP A 174 4.65 -24.17 9.74
C ASP A 174 5.79 -25.20 9.69
N GLY A 175 7.04 -24.74 9.71
CA GLY A 175 8.22 -25.62 9.77
C GLY A 175 8.28 -26.44 11.06
N LEU A 176 7.98 -25.83 12.20
CA LEU A 176 7.88 -26.51 13.51
C LEU A 176 6.76 -27.56 13.52
N ALA A 177 5.59 -27.23 12.96
CA ALA A 177 4.46 -28.14 12.88
C ALA A 177 4.77 -29.34 11.96
N ALA A 178 5.42 -29.11 10.82
CA ALA A 178 5.85 -30.17 9.91
C ALA A 178 6.89 -31.10 10.56
N ALA A 179 7.85 -30.54 11.31
CA ALA A 179 8.84 -31.33 12.05
C ALA A 179 8.19 -32.20 13.16
N ALA A 180 7.21 -31.66 13.88
CA ALA A 180 6.47 -32.41 14.90
C ALA A 180 5.65 -33.56 14.31
N ALA A 181 5.03 -33.34 13.14
CA ALA A 181 4.30 -34.38 12.41
C ALA A 181 5.23 -35.50 11.91
N ALA A 182 6.44 -35.16 11.47
CA ALA A 182 7.44 -36.15 11.03
C ALA A 182 8.04 -36.96 12.18
N ALA A 183 8.06 -36.43 13.41
CA ALA A 183 8.57 -37.13 14.59
C ALA A 183 7.56 -38.08 15.25
N THR A 184 6.31 -38.08 14.80
CA THR A 184 5.21 -38.87 15.36
C THR A 184 4.68 -39.97 14.44
N GLY A 185 5.27 -40.13 13.24
CA GLY A 185 5.02 -41.23 12.29
C GLY A 185 6.23 -42.15 12.17
#